data_AF-A0A962RBC9-F1
#
_entry.id   AF-A0A962RBC9-F1
#
_cell.length_a   1.000
_cell.length_b   1.000
_cell.length_c   1.000
_cell.angle_alpha   90.00
_cell.angle_beta   90.00
_cell.angle_gamma   90.00
#
_symmetry.space_group_name_H-M   'P 1'
#
loop_
_entity.id
_entity.type
_entity.pdbx_description
1 polymer ?
#
loop_
_entity_poly.entity_id
_entity_poly.type
_entity_poly.pdbx_seq_one_letter_code
_entity_poly.pdbx_strand_id
1 'polypeptide(L)' 'MVARFERDYLRRVLEMTNGNISAAARQAGKERRAFTRLLEKHSIQRDQFLDDTDNAA' A
#
# COMPACT_ATOMS: atom_id res chain seq x y z
N MET A 1 7.23 -18.98 -2.10
CA MET A 1 7.35 -18.10 -3.29
C MET A 1 6.31 -16.98 -3.32
N VAL A 2 5.03 -17.23 -3.02
CA VAL A 2 3.95 -16.23 -3.19
C VAL A 2 4.06 -15.01 -2.25
N ALA A 3 4.50 -15.16 -1.01
CA ALA A 3 4.55 -14.06 -0.04
C ALA A 3 5.47 -12.89 -0.44
N ARG A 4 6.59 -13.18 -1.13
CA ARG A 4 7.49 -12.14 -1.64
C ARG A 4 6.83 -11.32 -2.75
N PHE A 5 6.15 -12.01 -3.66
CA PHE A 5 5.46 -11.38 -4.79
C PHE A 5 4.29 -10.51 -4.32
N GLU A 6 3.52 -11.00 -3.33
CA GLU A 6 2.42 -10.25 -2.72
C GLU A 6 2.91 -9.00 -2.00
N ARG A 7 4.02 -9.11 -1.25
CA ARG A 7 4.66 -7.96 -0.59
C ARG A 7 5.19 -6.93 -1.59
N ASP A 8 5.89 -7.36 -2.64
CA ASP A 8 6.41 -6.45 -3.67
C ASP A 8 5.28 -5.79 -4.46
N TYR A 9 4.17 -6.50 -4.71
CA TYR A 9 2.97 -5.92 -5.31
C TYR A 9 2.35 -4.84 -4.41
N LEU A 10 2.12 -5.14 -3.13
CA LEU A 10 1.57 -4.17 -2.17
C LEU A 10 2.45 -2.92 -2.06
N ARG A 11 3.77 -3.11 -2.01
CA ARG A 11 4.75 -2.02 -1.97
C ARG A 11 4.69 -1.16 -3.24
N ARG A 12 4.69 -1.76 -4.42
CA ARG A 12 4.67 -1.03 -5.69
C ARG A 12 3.39 -0.21 -5.85
N VAL A 13 2.25 -0.75 -5.44
CA VAL A 13 0.97 -0.04 -5.47
C VAL A 13 0.94 1.11 -4.45
N LEU A 14 1.52 0.93 -3.26
CA LEU A 14 1.68 1.99 -2.26
C LEU A 14 2.63 3.11 -2.75
N GLU A 15 3.75 2.75 -3.37
CA GLU A 15 4.68 3.72 -3.98
C GLU A 15 4.01 4.52 -5.09
N MET A 16 3.26 3.87 -5.98
CA MET A 16 2.50 4.56 -7.05
C MET A 16 1.40 5.50 -6.53
N THR A 17 1.06 5.41 -5.25
CA THR A 17 -0.01 6.19 -4.63
C THR A 17 0.49 7.05 -3.47
N ASN A 18 1.81 7.21 -3.32
CA ASN A 18 2.46 7.91 -2.20
C ASN A 18 1.90 7.53 -0.83
N GLY A 19 1.74 6.23 -0.57
CA GLY A 19 1.23 5.76 0.72
C GLY A 19 -0.27 5.95 0.92
N ASN A 20 -1.01 6.42 -0.09
CA ASN A 20 -2.46 6.54 0.01
C ASN A 20 -3.14 5.17 -0.08
N ILE A 21 -3.44 4.60 1.08
CA ILE A 21 -4.12 3.29 1.21
C ILE A 21 -5.43 3.22 0.41
N SER A 22 -6.20 4.31 0.34
CA SER A 22 -7.49 4.32 -0.36
C SER A 22 -7.30 4.25 -1.88
N ALA A 23 -6.32 4.99 -2.41
CA ALA A 23 -5.95 4.93 -3.81
C ALA A 23 -5.28 3.59 -4.14
N ALA A 24 -4.38 3.10 -3.28
CA ALA A 24 -3.71 1.81 -3.43
C ALA A 24 -4.70 0.65 -3.47
N ALA A 25 -5.69 0.65 -2.58
CA ALA A 25 -6.74 -0.37 -2.56
C ALA A 25 -7.58 -0.34 -3.84
N ARG A 26 -7.97 0.85 -4.32
CA ARG A 26 -8.67 1.00 -5.62
C ARG A 26 -7.83 0.50 -6.78
N GLN A 27 -6.55 0.87 -6.84
CA GLN A 27 -5.61 0.44 -7.86
C GLN A 27 -5.39 -1.08 -7.84
N ALA A 28 -5.38 -1.68 -6.65
CA ALA A 28 -5.29 -3.11 -6.47
C ALA A 28 -6.61 -3.86 -6.72
N GLY A 29 -7.70 -3.15 -7.00
CA GLY A 29 -9.04 -3.73 -7.13
C GLY A 29 -9.55 -4.41 -5.86
N LYS A 30 -9.07 -3.97 -4.70
CA LYS A 30 -9.40 -4.54 -3.38
C LYS A 30 -10.08 -3.52 -2.50
N GLU A 31 -10.87 -4.00 -1.56
CA GLU A 31 -11.41 -3.12 -0.52
C GLU A 31 -10.30 -2.59 0.38
N ARG A 32 -10.43 -1.33 0.82
CA ARG A 32 -9.50 -0.70 1.76
C ARG A 32 -9.22 -1.59 2.98
N ARG A 33 -10.27 -2.19 3.56
CA ARG A 33 -10.16 -3.07 4.75
C ARG A 33 -9.34 -4.33 4.45
N ALA A 34 -9.56 -4.95 3.30
CA ALA A 34 -8.80 -6.13 2.88
C ALA A 34 -7.34 -5.77 2.60
N PHE A 35 -7.10 -4.62 1.97
CA PHE A 35 -5.75 -4.11 1.70
C PHE A 35 -4.98 -3.84 3.00
N THR A 36 -5.58 -3.14 3.96
CA THR A 36 -4.97 -2.87 5.27
C THR A 36 -4.62 -4.15 6.03
N ARG A 37 -5.50 -5.16 6.02
CA ARG A 37 -5.21 -6.48 6.61
C ARG A 37 -4.02 -7.17 5.93
N LEU A 38 -3.88 -7.01 4.61
CA LEU A 38 -2.73 -7.54 3.86
C LEU A 38 -1.43 -6.84 4.29
N LEU A 39 -1.47 -5.51 4.45
CA LEU A 39 -0.33 -4.73 4.93
C LEU A 39 0.10 -5.16 6.33
N GLU A 40 -0.85 -5.30 7.26
CA GLU A 40 -0.59 -5.77 8.63
C GLU A 40 0.01 -7.18 8.64
N LYS A 41 -0.54 -8.09 7.83
CA LYS A 41 -0.05 -9.47 7.68
C LYS A 41 1.40 -9.53 7.18
N HIS A 42 1.79 -8.60 6.32
CA HIS A 42 3.14 -8.51 5.76
C HIS A 42 4.03 -7.50 6.49
N SER A 43 3.56 -6.95 7.63
CA SER A 43 4.23 -5.90 8.42
C SER A 43 4.68 -4.69 7.59
N ILE A 44 3.91 -4.34 6.56
CA ILE A 44 4.14 -3.18 5.70
C ILE A 44 3.50 -1.97 6.39
N GLN A 45 4.33 -1.08 6.92
CA GLN A 45 3.84 0.19 7.44
C GLN A 45 3.49 1.13 6.28
N ARG A 46 2.48 1.98 6.47
CA ARG A 46 2.18 3.05 5.50
C ARG A 46 3.09 4.27 5.69
N ASP A 47 3.61 4.45 6.90
CA ASP A 47 4.43 5.62 7.27
C ASP A 47 5.72 5.69 6.45
N GLN A 48 6.31 4.54 6.11
CA GLN A 48 7.44 4.44 5.16
C GLN A 48 7.11 4.92 3.73
N PHE A 49 5.85 5.24 3.41
CA PHE A 49 5.41 5.76 2.12
C PHE A 49 4.65 7.09 2.22
N LEU A 50 4.41 7.62 3.43
CA LEU A 50 3.63 8.83 3.66
C LEU A 50 4.45 10.13 3.49
N ASP A 51 5.78 10.05 3.41
CA ASP A 51 6.70 11.20 3.33
C ASP A 51 6.46 12.14 2.12
N ASP A 52 5.74 11.71 1.07
CA ASP A 52 5.47 12.55 -0.10
C ASP A 52 4.06 13.20 -0.14
N THR A 53 3.16 12.93 0.83
CA THR A 53 1.79 13.49 0.78
C THR A 53 1.67 14.91 1.33
N ASP A 54 2.70 15.44 2.01
CA ASP A 54 2.72 16.83 2.48
C ASP A 54 3.13 17.86 1.40
N ASN A 55 3.39 17.44 0.14
CA ASN A 55 3.77 18.33 -0.96
C ASN A 55 2.78 18.33 -2.15
N ALA A 56 1.48 18.22 -1.87
CA ALA A 56 0.43 18.49 -2.86
C ALA A 56 -0.63 19.43 -2.26
N ALA A 57 -0.20 20.68 -2.06
CA ALA A 57 -1.08 21.84 -1.90
C ALA A 57 -1.47 22.42 -3.27
#